data_AF-A0A2R5GGV9-F1
#
_entry.id   AF-A0A2R5GGV9-F1
#
_cell.length_a   1.000
_cell.length_b   1.000
_cell.length_c   1.000
_cell.angle_alpha   90.00
_cell.angle_beta   90.00
_cell.angle_gamma   90.00
#
_symmetry.space_group_name_H-M   'P 1'
#
loop_
_entity.id
_entity.type
_entity.pdbx_description
1 polymer ?
#
loop_
_entity_poly.entity_id
_entity_poly.type
_entity_poly.pdbx_seq_one_letter_code
_entity_poly.pdbx_strand_id
1 'polypeptide(L)'
;MLALALFMILQMGDLLVAVEARKSAKSAGSKPVATGESAVETITHREFETKVVQSDEPWLLEFYAPWCGHCKRLEPIFESTATALKGDVRVGKVDGPDNLALMLRFGVSGFPSIFAIRDKKTYVFNGHRTQVMLERFALNPAEHGEAMSTLADPLGPVGRAKGAVAGVGMRVMDAHDHIQREFKLSNSLAWFVVFFLSFLAVIVATMMASGIFFFLGEGNKSGLHSDPAAQAPPRRPHQD
;
A
#
# COMPACT_ATOMS: atom_id res chain seq x y z
N MET A 1 15.83 7.94 23.04
CA MET A 1 16.46 8.52 21.83
C MET A 1 17.30 7.49 21.08
N LEU A 2 18.28 6.80 21.71
CA LEU A 2 19.11 5.79 21.05
C LEU A 2 18.32 4.60 20.45
N ALA A 3 17.32 4.10 21.17
CA ALA A 3 16.47 3.00 20.71
C ALA A 3 15.60 3.37 19.50
N LEU A 4 15.13 4.63 19.42
CA LEU A 4 14.37 5.13 18.26
C LEU A 4 15.30 5.30 17.05
N ALA A 5 16.53 5.77 17.26
CA ALA A 5 17.52 5.87 16.19
C ALA A 5 17.90 4.49 15.62
N LEU A 6 18.11 3.48 16.48
CA LEU A 6 18.36 2.09 16.06
C LEU A 6 17.15 1.49 15.32
N PHE A 7 15.94 1.74 15.78
CA PHE A 7 14.72 1.29 15.10
C PHE A 7 14.57 1.92 13.71
N MET A 8 14.88 3.21 13.58
CA MET A 8 14.87 3.91 12.28
C MET A 8 15.96 3.39 11.33
N ILE A 9 17.16 3.09 11.84
CA ILE A 9 18.25 2.51 11.04
C ILE A 9 17.88 1.11 10.54
N LEU A 10 17.24 0.28 11.38
CA LEU A 10 16.77 -1.05 10.97
C LEU A 10 15.66 -0.96 9.90
N GLN A 11 14.74 0.00 10.00
CA GLN A 11 13.74 0.23 8.96
C GLN A 11 14.32 0.75 7.64
N MET A 12 15.41 1.53 7.69
CA MET A 12 16.12 1.95 6.48
C MET A 12 16.82 0.78 5.78
N GLY A 13 17.29 -0.21 6.53
CA GLY A 13 17.85 -1.44 5.97
C GLY A 13 16.86 -2.18 5.07
N ASP A 14 15.63 -2.37 5.55
CA ASP A 14 14.54 -2.97 4.76
C ASP A 14 14.28 -2.16 3.48
N LEU A 15 14.24 -0.83 3.59
CA LEU A 15 14.00 0.09 2.47
C LEU A 15 15.10 0.03 1.41
N LEU A 16 16.36 -0.10 1.83
CA LEU A 16 17.48 -0.17 0.90
C LEU A 16 17.45 -1.48 0.10
N VAL A 17 17.28 -2.60 0.79
CA VAL A 17 17.17 -3.94 0.16
C VAL A 17 16.02 -3.98 -0.83
N ALA A 18 14.88 -3.44 -0.43
CA ALA A 18 13.73 -3.21 -1.27
C ALA A 18 14.12 -2.41 -2.54
N VAL A 19 14.67 -1.20 -2.38
CA VAL A 19 15.03 -0.35 -3.52
C VAL A 19 16.02 -1.02 -4.48
N GLU A 20 16.98 -1.80 -3.96
CA GLU A 20 17.92 -2.59 -4.77
C GLU A 20 17.24 -3.73 -5.53
N ALA A 21 16.33 -4.47 -4.89
CA ALA A 21 15.54 -5.52 -5.52
C ALA A 21 14.71 -4.96 -6.69
N ARG A 22 14.07 -3.79 -6.51
CA ARG A 22 13.33 -3.09 -7.57
C ARG A 22 14.23 -2.72 -8.75
N LYS A 23 15.44 -2.20 -8.47
CA LYS A 23 16.41 -1.84 -9.51
C LYS A 23 16.82 -3.05 -10.34
N SER A 24 17.01 -4.20 -9.69
CA SER A 24 17.31 -5.47 -10.35
C SER A 24 16.15 -5.97 -11.21
N ALA A 25 14.90 -5.91 -10.72
CA ALA A 25 13.74 -6.32 -11.53
C ALA A 25 13.45 -5.40 -12.71
N LYS A 26 13.65 -4.09 -12.57
CA LYS A 26 13.50 -3.14 -13.68
C LYS A 26 14.48 -3.42 -14.82
N SER A 27 15.65 -4.00 -14.55
CA SER A 27 16.59 -4.45 -15.59
C SER A 27 16.25 -5.83 -16.15
N ALA A 28 15.49 -6.65 -15.42
CA ALA A 28 15.13 -8.01 -15.80
C ALA A 28 13.85 -8.08 -16.66
N GLY A 29 13.02 -7.02 -16.68
CA GLY A 29 11.78 -6.93 -17.46
C GLY A 29 10.71 -7.91 -16.97
N SER A 30 9.75 -7.44 -16.16
CA SER A 30 8.64 -8.29 -15.72
C SER A 30 7.65 -8.52 -16.87
N LYS A 31 7.41 -9.80 -17.18
CA LYS A 31 6.37 -10.23 -18.13
C LYS A 31 5.07 -10.40 -17.33
N PRO A 32 3.90 -9.94 -17.82
CA PRO A 32 2.64 -10.24 -17.16
C PRO A 32 2.44 -11.76 -17.21
N VAL A 33 2.39 -12.40 -16.05
CA VAL A 33 2.13 -13.84 -15.97
C VAL A 33 0.66 -14.08 -16.30
N ALA A 34 0.44 -14.93 -17.30
CA ALA A 34 -0.87 -15.27 -17.85
C ALA A 34 -1.74 -16.01 -16.83
N THR A 35 -3.04 -15.68 -16.85
CA THR A 35 -4.15 -16.39 -16.22
C THR A 35 -4.28 -17.79 -16.81
N GLY A 36 -3.55 -18.74 -16.24
CA GLY A 36 -3.87 -20.17 -16.25
C GLY A 36 -4.31 -20.57 -14.85
N GLU A 37 -5.17 -21.57 -14.76
CA GLU A 37 -5.77 -22.10 -13.53
C GLU A 37 -4.74 -22.77 -12.60
N SER A 38 -3.72 -22.04 -12.13
CA SER A 38 -2.78 -22.50 -11.12
C SER A 38 -3.42 -22.38 -9.74
N ALA A 39 -3.28 -23.41 -8.91
CA ALA A 39 -3.74 -23.38 -7.51
C ALA A 39 -3.06 -22.27 -6.67
N VAL A 40 -1.94 -21.74 -7.16
CA VAL A 40 -1.24 -20.58 -6.61
C VAL A 40 -1.75 -19.30 -7.27
N GLU A 41 -2.27 -18.38 -6.46
CA GLU A 41 -2.72 -17.07 -6.92
C GLU A 41 -1.60 -16.03 -6.89
N THR A 42 -1.46 -15.23 -7.94
CA THR A 42 -0.57 -14.05 -7.90
C THR A 42 -1.27 -12.92 -7.14
N ILE A 43 -0.63 -12.41 -6.08
CA ILE A 43 -1.17 -11.33 -5.24
C ILE A 43 -0.36 -10.07 -5.47
N THR A 44 -1.03 -9.03 -5.95
CA THR A 44 -0.43 -7.69 -6.11
C THR A 44 -0.73 -6.80 -4.91
N HIS A 45 0.02 -5.71 -4.76
CA HIS A 45 -0.21 -4.69 -3.73
C HIS A 45 -1.64 -4.14 -3.72
N ARG A 46 -2.30 -4.05 -4.89
CA ARG A 46 -3.68 -3.54 -5.01
C ARG A 46 -4.71 -4.56 -4.52
N GLU A 47 -4.46 -5.84 -4.74
CA GLU A 47 -5.39 -6.91 -4.39
C GLU A 47 -5.19 -7.41 -2.96
N PHE A 48 -4.01 -7.18 -2.37
CA PHE A 48 -3.66 -7.65 -1.03
C PHE A 48 -4.69 -7.23 0.03
N GLU A 49 -5.14 -5.98 0.02
CA GLU A 49 -6.15 -5.51 0.99
C GLU A 49 -7.47 -6.27 0.86
N THR A 50 -7.99 -6.42 -0.37
CA THR A 50 -9.29 -7.05 -0.60
C THR A 50 -9.23 -8.57 -0.43
N LYS A 51 -8.18 -9.22 -0.93
CA LYS A 51 -8.08 -10.69 -0.94
C LYS A 51 -7.56 -11.26 0.39
N VAL A 52 -6.55 -10.63 0.98
CA VAL A 52 -5.84 -11.19 2.13
C VAL A 52 -6.28 -10.53 3.44
N VAL A 53 -6.36 -9.20 3.46
CA VAL A 53 -6.59 -8.46 4.70
C VAL A 53 -8.06 -8.46 5.12
N GLN A 54 -8.98 -8.36 4.16
CA GLN A 54 -10.42 -8.37 4.40
C GLN A 54 -11.02 -9.78 4.48
N SER A 55 -10.29 -10.80 3.99
CA SER A 55 -10.72 -12.19 4.12
C SER A 55 -10.36 -12.74 5.50
N ASP A 56 -11.24 -13.57 6.06
CA ASP A 56 -10.95 -14.36 7.26
C ASP A 56 -10.35 -15.74 6.91
N GLU A 57 -10.15 -16.03 5.62
CA GLU A 57 -9.52 -17.26 5.16
C GLU A 57 -8.02 -17.29 5.54
N PRO A 58 -7.47 -18.46 5.89
CA PRO A 58 -6.04 -18.59 6.10
C PRO A 58 -5.29 -18.52 4.77
N TRP A 59 -4.15 -17.83 4.78
CA TRP A 59 -3.30 -17.63 3.61
C TRP A 59 -1.89 -18.13 3.84
N LEU A 60 -1.31 -18.77 2.82
CA LEU A 60 0.12 -19.04 2.70
C LEU A 60 0.67 -18.17 1.58
N LEU A 61 1.59 -17.27 1.90
CA LEU A 61 2.16 -16.30 0.96
C LEU A 61 3.65 -16.54 0.76
N GLU A 62 4.09 -16.63 -0.50
CA GLU A 62 5.50 -16.61 -0.89
C GLU A 62 5.86 -15.26 -1.50
N PHE A 63 6.89 -14.60 -0.95
CA PHE A 63 7.57 -13.50 -1.62
C PHE A 63 8.73 -14.07 -2.43
N TYR A 64 8.70 -13.85 -3.75
CA TYR A 64 9.71 -14.33 -4.68
C TYR A 64 10.28 -13.19 -5.54
N ALA A 65 11.36 -13.51 -6.25
CA ALA A 65 11.90 -12.66 -7.32
C ALA A 65 12.19 -13.50 -8.57
N PRO A 66 11.95 -12.98 -9.79
CA PRO A 66 12.06 -13.77 -11.03
C PRO A 66 13.48 -14.23 -11.36
N TRP A 67 14.49 -13.55 -10.83
CA TRP A 67 15.91 -13.87 -10.99
C TRP A 67 16.46 -14.79 -9.88
N CYS A 68 15.68 -15.05 -8.83
CA CYS A 68 16.11 -15.84 -7.68
C CYS A 68 16.12 -17.34 -8.00
N GLY A 69 17.31 -17.95 -8.08
CA GLY A 69 17.46 -19.38 -8.36
C GLY A 69 16.87 -20.29 -7.28
N HIS A 70 16.83 -19.86 -6.01
CA HIS A 70 16.19 -20.60 -4.92
C HIS A 70 14.66 -20.64 -5.07
N CYS A 71 14.08 -19.55 -5.54
CA CYS A 71 12.65 -19.39 -5.73
C CYS A 71 12.16 -20.27 -6.89
N LYS A 72 12.91 -20.32 -8.00
CA LYS A 72 12.62 -21.23 -9.13
C LYS A 72 12.61 -22.71 -8.74
N ARG A 73 13.44 -23.12 -7.77
CA ARG A 73 13.44 -24.50 -7.26
C ARG A 73 12.27 -24.78 -6.32
N LEU A 74 11.74 -23.74 -5.66
CA LEU A 74 10.61 -23.85 -4.75
C LEU A 74 9.28 -23.89 -5.51
N GLU A 75 9.18 -23.22 -6.65
CA GLU A 75 7.95 -23.13 -7.47
C GLU A 75 7.19 -24.45 -7.65
N PRO A 76 7.79 -25.57 -8.11
CA PRO A 76 7.06 -26.83 -8.27
C PRO A 76 6.60 -27.45 -6.93
N ILE A 77 7.35 -27.22 -5.85
CA ILE A 77 7.01 -27.69 -4.50
C ILE A 77 5.86 -26.84 -3.93
N PHE A 78 5.85 -25.55 -4.24
CA PHE A 78 4.83 -24.62 -3.79
C PHE A 78 3.50 -24.86 -4.51
N GLU A 79 3.54 -25.17 -5.81
CA GLU A 79 2.35 -25.57 -6.58
C GLU A 79 1.74 -26.89 -6.11
N SER A 80 2.56 -27.90 -5.78
CA SER A 80 2.06 -29.15 -5.21
C SER A 80 1.43 -28.93 -3.83
N THR A 81 2.07 -28.10 -3.00
CA THR A 81 1.54 -27.67 -1.69
C THR A 81 0.19 -26.94 -1.85
N ALA A 82 0.06 -26.03 -2.82
CA ALA A 82 -1.19 -25.33 -3.09
C ALA A 82 -2.32 -26.26 -3.53
N THR A 83 -1.98 -27.28 -4.31
CA THR A 83 -2.94 -28.30 -4.72
C THR A 83 -3.41 -29.15 -3.55
N ALA A 84 -2.49 -29.52 -2.64
CA ALA A 84 -2.80 -30.29 -1.44
C ALA A 84 -3.65 -29.53 -0.41
N LEU A 85 -3.44 -28.21 -0.30
CA LEU A 85 -4.14 -27.33 0.64
C LEU A 85 -5.45 -26.75 0.10
N LYS A 86 -5.85 -27.12 -1.11
CA LYS A 86 -7.03 -26.55 -1.79
C LYS A 86 -8.30 -26.77 -0.95
N GLY A 87 -8.88 -25.67 -0.47
CA GLY A 87 -10.10 -25.68 0.36
C GLY A 87 -9.86 -25.38 1.83
N ASP A 88 -8.66 -25.66 2.34
CA ASP A 88 -8.30 -25.38 3.74
C ASP A 88 -7.50 -24.08 3.88
N VAL A 89 -6.54 -23.83 2.96
CA VAL A 89 -5.66 -22.66 2.98
C VAL A 89 -5.45 -22.13 1.57
N ARG A 90 -5.58 -20.82 1.39
CA ARG A 90 -5.29 -20.17 0.11
C ARG A 90 -3.80 -19.94 -0.04
N VAL A 91 -3.28 -20.25 -1.22
CA VAL A 91 -1.85 -20.12 -1.50
C VAL A 91 -1.63 -19.02 -2.52
N GLY A 92 -0.78 -18.07 -2.18
CA GLY A 92 -0.48 -16.91 -3.00
C GLY A 92 1.02 -16.68 -3.17
N LYS A 93 1.41 -16.13 -4.32
CA LYS A 93 2.76 -15.66 -4.60
C LYS A 93 2.78 -14.16 -4.89
N VAL A 94 3.78 -13.47 -4.37
CA VAL A 94 3.98 -12.02 -4.51
C VAL A 94 5.34 -11.80 -5.15
N ASP A 95 5.35 -11.14 -6.31
CA ASP A 95 6.58 -10.62 -6.89
C ASP A 95 7.07 -9.47 -6.01
N GLY A 96 8.09 -9.73 -5.19
CA GLY A 96 8.63 -8.75 -4.25
C GLY A 96 9.16 -7.50 -4.96
N PRO A 97 10.08 -7.64 -5.94
CA PRO A 97 10.63 -6.51 -6.66
C PRO A 97 9.60 -5.55 -7.28
N ASP A 98 8.49 -6.09 -7.80
CA ASP A 98 7.39 -5.27 -8.34
C ASP A 98 6.44 -4.75 -7.23
N ASN A 99 6.40 -5.38 -6.05
CA ASN A 99 5.50 -5.05 -4.94
C ASN A 99 6.24 -4.58 -3.68
N LEU A 100 7.05 -3.54 -3.83
CA LEU A 100 7.94 -3.09 -2.77
C LEU A 100 7.27 -2.64 -1.47
N ALA A 101 6.13 -1.97 -1.59
CA ALA A 101 5.37 -1.53 -0.43
C ALA A 101 4.88 -2.72 0.41
N LEU A 102 4.59 -3.87 -0.22
CA LEU A 102 4.27 -5.10 0.50
C LEU A 102 5.51 -5.70 1.15
N MET A 103 6.64 -5.76 0.46
CA MET A 103 7.89 -6.25 1.06
C MET A 103 8.23 -5.49 2.34
N LEU A 104 8.14 -4.15 2.31
CA LEU A 104 8.43 -3.32 3.47
C LEU A 104 7.44 -3.54 4.61
N ARG A 105 6.17 -3.74 4.26
CA ARG A 105 5.10 -4.01 5.22
C ARG A 105 5.30 -5.35 5.93
N PHE A 106 5.77 -6.38 5.22
CA PHE A 106 6.08 -7.70 5.77
C PHE A 106 7.50 -7.82 6.34
N GLY A 107 8.34 -6.79 6.20
CA GLY A 107 9.73 -6.84 6.63
C GLY A 107 10.58 -7.84 5.84
N VAL A 108 10.27 -8.02 4.55
CA VAL A 108 10.97 -8.96 3.67
C VAL A 108 12.32 -8.38 3.26
N SER A 109 13.40 -8.98 3.76
CA SER A 109 14.78 -8.62 3.43
C SER A 109 15.46 -9.59 2.46
N GLY A 110 14.77 -10.66 2.04
CA GLY A 110 15.37 -11.66 1.15
C GLY A 110 14.35 -12.62 0.53
N PHE A 111 14.82 -13.42 -0.42
CA PHE A 111 13.98 -14.35 -1.17
C PHE A 111 14.52 -15.79 -1.12
N PRO A 112 13.66 -16.81 -1.12
CA PRO A 112 12.21 -16.73 -0.91
C PRO A 112 11.86 -16.59 0.58
N SER A 113 10.89 -15.74 0.88
CA SER A 113 10.34 -15.55 2.24
C SER A 113 8.89 -16.02 2.26
N ILE A 114 8.55 -16.89 3.20
CA ILE A 114 7.23 -17.53 3.25
C ILE A 114 6.54 -17.13 4.55
N PHE A 115 5.28 -16.73 4.44
CA PHE A 115 4.45 -16.29 5.54
C PHE A 115 3.13 -17.04 5.56
N ALA A 116 2.62 -17.32 6.75
CA ALA A 116 1.25 -17.78 6.92
C ALA A 116 0.44 -16.73 7.69
N ILE A 117 -0.79 -16.52 7.26
CA ILE A 117 -1.75 -15.64 7.91
C ILE A 117 -2.90 -16.52 8.37
N ARG A 118 -3.15 -16.54 9.68
CA ARG A 118 -4.31 -17.20 10.29
C ARG A 118 -4.75 -16.39 11.49
N ASP A 119 -6.06 -16.25 11.69
CA ASP A 119 -6.64 -15.49 12.80
C ASP A 119 -6.11 -14.05 12.91
N LYS A 120 -5.88 -13.40 11.76
CA LYS A 120 -5.33 -12.03 11.64
C LYS A 120 -3.95 -11.86 12.28
N LYS A 121 -3.22 -12.96 12.47
CA LYS A 121 -1.83 -12.98 12.88
C LYS A 121 -0.97 -13.49 11.74
N THR A 122 0.21 -12.90 11.63
CA THR A 122 1.20 -13.28 10.63
C THR A 122 2.31 -14.11 11.26
N TYR A 123 2.66 -15.22 10.64
CA TYR A 123 3.70 -16.14 11.05
C TYR A 123 4.76 -16.26 9.97
N VAL A 124 6.03 -16.33 10.37
CA VAL A 124 7.18 -16.48 9.46
C VAL A 124 7.65 -17.93 9.45
N PHE A 125 7.92 -18.46 8.25
CA PHE A 125 8.47 -19.79 8.09
C PHE A 125 10.00 -19.76 7.93
N ASN A 126 10.70 -20.40 8.87
CA ASN A 126 12.17 -20.54 8.85
C ASN A 126 12.62 -22.00 8.63
N GLY A 127 11.69 -22.92 8.38
CA GLY A 127 11.97 -24.35 8.25
C GLY A 127 12.51 -24.80 6.89
N HIS A 128 12.69 -26.11 6.75
CA HIS A 128 13.07 -26.72 5.48
C HIS A 128 11.95 -26.55 4.45
N ARG A 129 12.29 -26.08 3.25
CA ARG A 129 11.35 -25.80 2.15
C ARG A 129 10.94 -27.07 1.40
N THR A 130 10.40 -28.04 2.14
CA THR A 130 9.82 -29.28 1.60
C THR A 130 8.30 -29.19 1.66
N GLN A 131 7.61 -29.87 0.74
CA GLN A 131 6.14 -29.86 0.65
C GLN A 131 5.49 -30.17 2.01
N VAL A 132 5.93 -31.25 2.68
CA VAL A 132 5.38 -31.68 3.97
C VAL A 132 5.49 -30.60 5.05
N MET A 133 6.61 -29.87 5.08
CA MET A 133 6.82 -28.82 6.09
C MET A 133 5.98 -27.59 5.78
N LEU A 134 5.80 -27.25 4.49
CA LEU A 134 4.96 -26.13 4.07
C LEU A 134 3.48 -26.42 4.33
N GLU A 135 3.01 -27.64 4.06
CA GLU A 135 1.65 -28.07 4.39
C GLU A 135 1.38 -27.99 5.89
N ARG A 136 2.29 -28.54 6.71
CA ARG A 136 2.18 -28.48 8.17
C ARG A 136 2.17 -27.05 8.68
N PHE A 137 3.06 -26.21 8.16
CA PHE A 137 3.12 -24.79 8.52
C PHE A 137 1.85 -24.05 8.10
N ALA A 138 1.31 -24.32 6.91
CA ALA A 138 0.09 -23.70 6.43
C ALA A 138 -1.13 -24.11 7.27
N LEU A 139 -1.20 -25.36 7.75
CA LEU A 139 -2.29 -25.86 8.59
C LEU A 139 -2.16 -25.38 10.05
N ASN A 140 -0.95 -25.43 10.63
CA ASN A 140 -0.68 -25.08 12.02
C ASN A 140 0.51 -24.11 12.13
N PRO A 141 0.32 -22.84 11.73
CA PRO A 141 1.43 -21.88 11.68
C PRO A 141 1.98 -21.50 13.06
N ALA A 142 1.17 -21.64 14.11
CA ALA A 142 1.58 -21.37 15.49
C ALA A 142 2.57 -22.40 16.05
N GLU A 143 2.57 -23.64 15.54
CA GLU A 143 3.47 -24.70 16.02
C GLU A 143 4.76 -24.79 15.17
N HIS A 144 4.68 -24.42 13.90
CA HIS A 144 5.74 -24.64 12.92
C HIS A 144 6.39 -23.35 12.40
N GLY A 145 5.99 -22.18 12.90
CA GLY A 145 6.63 -20.92 12.58
C GLY A 145 6.62 -19.93 13.73
N GLU A 146 7.23 -18.77 13.46
CA GLU A 146 7.41 -17.73 14.45
C GLU A 146 6.33 -16.66 14.28
N ALA A 147 5.55 -16.41 15.33
CA ALA A 147 4.58 -15.32 15.32
C ALA A 147 5.31 -13.98 15.26
N MET A 148 4.93 -13.16 14.29
CA MET A 148 5.46 -11.80 14.21
C MET A 148 4.94 -10.99 15.40
N SER A 149 5.79 -10.14 15.97
CA SER A 149 5.38 -9.27 17.08
C SER A 149 4.24 -8.35 16.64
N THR A 150 3.34 -7.97 17.56
CA THR A 150 2.17 -7.11 17.26
C THR A 150 2.56 -5.77 16.61
N LEU A 151 3.78 -5.29 16.87
CA LEU A 151 4.32 -4.07 16.27
C LEU A 151 4.82 -4.29 14.84
N ALA A 152 5.33 -5.48 14.54
CA ALA A 152 5.83 -5.86 13.23
C ALA A 152 4.74 -6.46 12.32
N ASP A 153 3.59 -6.85 12.88
CA ASP A 153 2.51 -7.50 12.12
C ASP A 153 2.05 -6.62 10.93
N PRO A 154 2.15 -7.12 9.67
CA PRO A 154 1.70 -6.39 8.50
C PRO A 154 0.20 -6.08 8.54
N LEU A 155 -0.62 -6.87 9.21
CA LEU A 155 -2.07 -6.63 9.32
C LEU A 155 -2.42 -5.59 10.38
N GLY A 156 -1.49 -5.28 11.28
CA GLY A 156 -1.66 -4.31 12.35
C GLY A 156 -1.73 -2.86 11.86
N PRO A 157 -2.14 -1.91 12.72
CA PRO A 157 -2.20 -0.48 12.39
C PRO A 157 -0.84 0.07 11.92
N VAL A 158 0.24 -0.35 12.56
CA VAL A 158 1.61 0.08 12.21
C VAL A 158 2.06 -0.50 10.88
N GLY A 159 1.80 -1.79 10.62
CA GLY A 159 2.07 -2.42 9.32
C GLY A 159 1.31 -1.75 8.17
N ARG A 160 0.03 -1.45 8.38
CA ARG A 160 -0.80 -0.67 7.44
C ARG A 160 -0.23 0.73 7.19
N ALA A 161 0.15 1.45 8.25
CA ALA A 161 0.75 2.78 8.12
C ALA A 161 2.10 2.72 7.37
N LYS A 162 2.99 1.78 7.72
CA LYS A 162 4.28 1.55 7.04
C LYS A 162 4.06 1.27 5.54
N GLY A 163 3.11 0.40 5.21
CA GLY A 163 2.73 0.09 3.83
C GLY A 163 2.15 1.30 3.08
N ALA A 164 1.31 2.11 3.71
CA ALA A 164 0.75 3.32 3.12
C ALA A 164 1.83 4.37 2.82
N VAL A 165 2.72 4.64 3.79
CA VAL A 165 3.84 5.57 3.64
C VAL A 165 4.79 5.09 2.53
N ALA A 166 5.17 3.81 2.54
CA ALA A 166 5.99 3.21 1.49
C ALA A 166 5.32 3.32 0.11
N GLY A 167 4.01 3.07 0.04
CA GLY A 167 3.24 3.19 -1.19
C GLY A 167 3.19 4.62 -1.73
N VAL A 168 3.10 5.64 -0.87
CA VAL A 168 3.18 7.04 -1.31
C VAL A 168 4.58 7.37 -1.81
N GLY A 169 5.62 7.02 -1.05
CA GLY A 169 7.01 7.25 -1.45
C GLY A 169 7.35 6.61 -2.81
N MET A 170 6.87 5.38 -3.04
CA MET A 170 7.06 4.67 -4.30
C MET A 170 6.39 5.37 -5.48
N ARG A 171 5.17 5.93 -5.31
CA ARG A 171 4.50 6.72 -6.36
C ARG A 171 5.25 8.01 -6.68
N VAL A 172 5.79 8.67 -5.66
CA VAL A 172 6.62 9.87 -5.84
C VAL A 172 7.89 9.54 -6.62
N MET A 173 8.57 8.44 -6.26
CA MET A 173 9.75 7.97 -6.97
C MET A 173 9.46 7.56 -8.42
N ASP A 174 8.29 6.94 -8.66
CA ASP A 174 7.86 6.56 -10.00
C ASP A 174 7.54 7.78 -10.87
N ALA A 175 6.86 8.78 -10.30
CA ALA A 175 6.59 10.05 -10.96
C ALA A 175 7.89 10.80 -11.30
N HIS A 176 8.87 10.79 -10.40
CA HIS A 176 10.19 11.37 -10.65
C HIS A 176 10.89 10.69 -11.84
N ASP A 177 10.92 9.36 -11.86
CA ASP A 177 11.54 8.59 -12.95
C ASP A 177 10.79 8.74 -14.28
N HIS A 178 9.47 8.93 -14.24
CA HIS A 178 8.65 9.24 -15.41
C HIS A 178 8.98 10.63 -15.97
N ILE A 179 9.02 11.66 -15.12
CA ILE A 179 9.39 13.04 -15.50
C ILE A 179 10.79 13.09 -16.11
N GLN A 180 11.75 12.36 -15.54
CA GLN A 180 13.10 12.27 -16.11
C GLN A 180 13.10 11.68 -17.53
N ARG A 181 12.31 10.64 -17.75
CA ARG A 181 12.26 9.95 -19.05
C ARG A 181 11.55 10.76 -20.12
N GLU A 182 10.47 11.45 -19.79
CA GLU A 182 9.70 12.23 -20.76
C GLU A 182 10.36 13.57 -21.12
N PHE A 183 10.86 14.30 -20.13
CA PHE A 183 11.38 15.66 -20.34
C PHE A 183 12.91 15.71 -20.45
N LYS A 184 13.61 14.57 -20.37
CA LYS A 184 15.09 14.46 -20.37
C LYS A 184 15.76 15.43 -19.39
N LEU A 185 15.11 15.64 -18.24
CA LEU A 185 15.56 16.58 -17.22
C LEU A 185 16.77 16.02 -16.47
N SER A 186 17.67 16.91 -16.04
CA SER A 186 18.73 16.52 -15.12
C SER A 186 18.13 16.07 -13.78
N ASN A 187 18.84 15.18 -13.07
CA ASN A 187 18.34 14.60 -11.82
C ASN A 187 17.91 15.67 -10.80
N SER A 188 18.69 16.74 -10.70
CA SER A 188 18.39 17.87 -9.83
C SER A 188 17.09 18.58 -10.24
N LEU A 189 16.88 18.85 -11.53
CA LEU A 189 15.70 19.58 -11.99
C LEU A 189 14.41 18.76 -11.80
N ALA A 190 14.48 17.44 -11.99
CA ALA A 190 13.34 16.56 -11.74
C ALA A 190 12.90 16.57 -10.27
N TRP A 191 13.84 16.54 -9.32
CA TRP A 191 13.53 16.72 -7.90
C TRP A 191 12.96 18.11 -7.61
N PHE A 192 13.51 19.17 -8.21
CA PHE A 192 12.94 20.52 -8.07
C PHE A 192 11.48 20.58 -8.51
N VAL A 193 11.13 19.97 -9.65
CA VAL A 193 9.75 19.91 -10.14
C VAL A 193 8.85 19.16 -9.16
N VAL A 194 9.29 17.98 -8.70
CA VAL A 194 8.51 17.17 -7.74
C VAL A 194 8.28 17.90 -6.42
N PHE A 195 9.32 18.54 -5.87
CA PHE A 195 9.20 19.31 -4.63
C PHE A 195 8.35 20.56 -4.82
N PHE A 196 8.52 21.28 -5.93
CA PHE A 196 7.75 22.48 -6.22
C PHE A 196 6.27 22.16 -6.40
N LEU A 197 5.92 21.12 -7.17
CA LEU A 197 4.54 20.68 -7.33
C LEU A 197 3.92 20.18 -6.02
N SER A 198 4.70 19.47 -5.19
CA SER A 198 4.23 19.03 -3.87
C SER A 198 3.98 20.22 -2.94
N PHE A 199 4.88 21.20 -2.92
CA PHE A 199 4.73 22.42 -2.14
C PHE A 199 3.53 23.26 -2.60
N LEU A 200 3.35 23.39 -3.91
CA LEU A 200 2.22 24.12 -4.51
C LEU A 200 0.90 23.41 -4.20
N ALA A 201 0.86 22.07 -4.23
CA ALA A 201 -0.31 21.30 -3.81
C ALA A 201 -0.65 21.51 -2.33
N VAL A 202 0.34 21.57 -1.44
CA VAL A 202 0.11 21.90 -0.01
C VAL A 202 -0.43 23.31 0.16
N ILE A 203 0.10 24.29 -0.58
CA ILE A 203 -0.44 25.66 -0.56
C ILE A 203 -1.89 25.68 -1.02
N VAL A 204 -2.21 25.06 -2.15
CA VAL A 204 -3.59 25.02 -2.68
C VAL A 204 -4.52 24.31 -1.67
N ALA A 205 -4.10 23.19 -1.10
CA ALA A 205 -4.89 22.46 -0.10
C ALA A 205 -5.12 23.29 1.18
N THR A 206 -4.10 23.99 1.67
CA THR A 206 -4.23 24.86 2.85
C THR A 206 -5.10 26.09 2.57
N MET A 207 -5.01 26.68 1.37
CA MET A 207 -5.91 27.75 0.92
C MET A 207 -7.37 27.29 0.83
N MET A 208 -7.62 26.08 0.32
CA MET A 208 -8.97 25.48 0.28
C MET A 208 -9.50 25.19 1.69
N ALA A 209 -8.67 24.66 2.59
CA ALA A 209 -9.05 24.33 3.97
C ALA A 209 -9.32 25.60 4.82
N SER A 210 -8.62 26.69 4.53
CA SER A 210 -8.75 27.95 5.29
C SER A 210 -9.94 28.80 4.82
N GLY A 211 -10.69 28.37 3.81
CA GLY A 211 -11.87 29.09 3.31
C GLY A 211 -11.56 30.48 2.74
N ILE A 212 -10.29 30.78 2.43
CA ILE A 212 -9.86 32.10 1.92
C ILE A 212 -10.54 32.41 0.56
N PHE A 213 -10.99 31.38 -0.16
CA PHE A 213 -11.77 31.53 -1.38
C PHE A 213 -13.22 31.99 -1.16
N PHE A 214 -13.76 31.86 0.06
CA PHE A 214 -15.12 32.32 0.39
C PHE A 214 -15.21 33.85 0.49
N PHE A 215 -14.09 34.55 0.66
CA PHE A 215 -14.08 36.01 0.89
C PHE A 215 -14.01 36.87 -0.38
N LEU A 216 -13.86 36.27 -1.57
CA LEU A 216 -13.93 36.99 -2.85
C LEU A 216 -15.26 36.77 -3.60
N GLY A 217 -16.26 36.19 -2.94
CA GLY A 217 -17.59 35.90 -3.52
C GLY A 217 -18.75 36.79 -3.05
N GLU A 218 -18.57 37.64 -2.04
CA GLU A 218 -19.63 38.52 -1.50
C GLU A 218 -19.31 40.00 -1.71
N GLY A 219 -19.02 40.36 -2.96
CA GLY A 219 -18.79 41.74 -3.38
C GLY A 219 -19.94 42.36 -4.17
N ASN A 220 -21.22 42.08 -3.88
CA ASN A 220 -22.34 42.89 -4.39
C ASN A 220 -23.67 42.69 -3.64
N LYS A 221 -23.76 43.14 -2.39
CA LYS A 221 -25.05 43.42 -1.74
C LYS A 221 -24.97 44.72 -0.94
N SER A 222 -24.59 45.81 -1.60
CA SER A 222 -24.76 47.16 -1.07
C SER A 222 -25.89 47.85 -1.81
N GLY A 223 -27.03 48.02 -1.13
CA GLY A 223 -28.03 49.02 -1.50
C GLY A 223 -29.47 48.55 -1.43
N LEU A 224 -30.03 48.43 -0.23
CA LEU A 224 -31.37 49.00 0.03
C LEU A 224 -31.56 49.21 1.54
N HIS A 225 -31.16 50.40 1.96
CA HIS A 225 -31.50 50.98 3.25
C HIS A 225 -32.91 51.59 3.16
N SER A 226 -33.62 51.53 4.30
CA SER A 226 -34.78 52.35 4.72
C SER A 226 -36.11 52.20 3.97
N ASP A 227 -37.11 51.56 4.60
CA ASP A 227 -38.20 52.29 5.29
C ASP A 227 -39.18 51.37 6.04
N PRO A 228 -39.53 51.67 7.32
CA PRO A 228 -40.66 51.08 8.02
C PRO A 228 -41.79 52.10 8.14
N ALA A 229 -42.70 52.18 7.17
CA ALA A 229 -43.94 52.94 7.32
C ALA A 229 -45.02 52.49 6.34
N ALA A 230 -46.28 52.59 6.77
CA ALA A 230 -47.54 52.41 6.03
C ALA A 230 -48.16 51.00 5.97
N GLN A 231 -48.55 50.47 7.14
CA GLN A 231 -49.79 49.70 7.22
C GLN A 231 -50.94 50.66 7.51
N ALA A 232 -51.65 51.07 6.45
CA ALA A 232 -52.94 51.73 6.55
C ALA A 232 -54.05 50.66 6.43
N PRO A 233 -55.09 50.66 7.29
CA PRO A 233 -56.21 49.75 7.16
C PRO A 233 -57.20 50.22 6.07
N PRO A 234 -57.83 49.32 5.30
CA PRO A 234 -58.84 49.70 4.31
C PRO A 234 -60.15 50.14 5.00
N ARG A 235 -60.59 51.38 4.74
CA ARG A 235 -61.96 51.84 5.03
C ARG A 235 -62.93 51.11 4.10
N ARG A 236 -63.94 50.44 4.67
CA ARG A 236 -65.11 49.98 3.91
C ARG A 236 -66.12 51.12 3.75
N PRO A 237 -66.80 51.23 2.59
CA PRO A 237 -67.84 52.22 2.36
C PRO A 237 -69.15 51.85 3.06
N HIS A 238 -69.91 52.89 3.41
CA HIS A 238 -71.27 52.88 3.93
C HIS A 238 -72.22 51.94 3.14
N GLN A 239 -73.06 51.22 3.87
CA GLN A 239 -74.36 50.72 3.40
C GLN A 239 -75.44 51.50 4.17
N ASP A 240 -76.38 52.05 3.41
CA ASP A 240 -77.74 52.36 3.87
C ASP A 240 -78.52 51.05 4.12
#